data_AF-A0A356ILC9-F1
#
_entry.id   AF-A0A356ILC9-F1
#
_cell.length_a   1.000
_cell.length_b   1.000
_cell.length_c   1.000
_cell.angle_alpha   90.00
_cell.angle_beta   90.00
_cell.angle_gamma   90.00
#
_symmetry.space_group_name_H-M   'P 1'
#
loop_
_entity.id
_entity.type
_entity.pdbx_description
1 polymer ?
#
loop_
_entity_poly.entity_id
_entity_poly.type
_entity_poly.pdbx_seq_one_letter_code
_entity_poly.pdbx_strand_id
1 'polypeptide(L)'
;MADYEDYITRDTAGGASIAGFPGTALEVDEPGVFALDILDAPNLETIHIKRLKPIKRPHLVLSNLPDLATVNLPAGHPGAIVHFNSEKSPKGFVISGMVSEIDAAWDTVQTRLESAPNHHHWSRVVCCPAIEKPAQPSGNGLVMVTGDMPPEHDQLTIGAGNDWLLLNIGGLRHVQVNTSGKAVLQQVPDLRTLNGSGHGLILEVYAAPALKRISGTGERVIVYQKLAIAKELTIADNWKHARIHSKPLRSLSFVSGESLALHHCNALQQVNLPLGMDVECFGALPAPLMASARFYFDESSLNTCMERFRNGETDQLSGILSILANAHEREQVVLSLQKLQELCEHGVAPDLIWQTRRELAARHRENRGKSRRARRPFNEAAMAKADLYWHWKFPNDLAPQGWEADLKICHYCHQAVLPPRTM
;
A
#
# COMPACT_ATOMS: atom_id res chain seq x y z
N MET A 1 -46.41 -15.83 0.34
CA MET A 1 -45.02 -15.56 0.70
C MET A 1 -44.62 -16.64 1.69
N ALA A 2 -43.50 -17.33 1.49
CA ALA A 2 -43.01 -18.27 2.49
C ALA A 2 -42.63 -17.47 3.74
N ASP A 3 -43.04 -17.93 4.92
CA ASP A 3 -42.63 -17.34 6.19
C ASP A 3 -41.17 -17.73 6.44
N TYR A 4 -40.33 -16.77 6.85
CA TYR A 4 -38.92 -17.05 7.13
C TYR A 4 -38.71 -17.66 8.52
N GLU A 5 -39.74 -17.64 9.38
CA GLU A 5 -39.68 -18.21 10.73
C GLU A 5 -39.33 -19.72 10.72
N ASP A 6 -39.70 -20.44 9.67
CA ASP A 6 -39.35 -21.86 9.49
C ASP A 6 -37.87 -22.08 9.10
N TYR A 7 -37.16 -21.01 8.71
CA TYR A 7 -35.81 -21.05 8.14
C TYR A 7 -34.77 -20.34 9.01
N ILE A 8 -35.19 -19.65 10.07
CA ILE A 8 -34.31 -18.87 10.93
C ILE A 8 -33.85 -19.68 12.15
N THR A 9 -32.54 -19.66 12.40
CA THR A 9 -31.91 -20.15 13.63
C THR A 9 -31.30 -18.97 14.36
N ARG A 10 -31.71 -18.74 15.61
CA ARG A 10 -31.25 -17.62 16.45
C ARG A 10 -30.28 -18.13 17.51
N ASP A 11 -29.20 -17.41 17.76
CA ASP A 11 -28.30 -17.67 18.87
C ASP A 11 -28.62 -16.80 20.11
N THR A 12 -27.96 -17.08 21.23
CA THR A 12 -28.14 -16.33 22.48
C THR A 12 -27.31 -15.04 22.54
N ALA A 13 -26.39 -14.83 21.60
CA ALA A 13 -25.48 -13.69 21.55
C ALA A 13 -26.03 -12.52 20.72
N GLY A 14 -27.15 -12.70 20.01
CA GLY A 14 -27.75 -11.69 19.13
C GLY A 14 -27.39 -11.89 17.65
N GLY A 15 -26.96 -13.10 17.29
CA GLY A 15 -26.83 -13.59 15.93
C GLY A 15 -28.05 -14.39 15.48
N ALA A 16 -28.27 -14.42 14.16
CA ALA A 16 -29.25 -15.30 13.53
C ALA A 16 -28.79 -15.70 12.13
N SER A 17 -29.22 -16.88 11.68
CA SER A 17 -28.97 -17.38 10.33
C SER A 17 -30.28 -17.81 9.68
N ILE A 18 -30.48 -17.41 8.43
CA ILE A 18 -31.58 -17.84 7.55
C ILE A 18 -30.94 -18.60 6.39
N ALA A 19 -31.22 -19.89 6.26
CA ALA A 19 -30.60 -20.74 5.26
C ALA A 19 -31.65 -21.47 4.40
N GLY A 20 -31.39 -21.62 3.09
CA GLY A 20 -32.23 -22.44 2.22
C GLY A 20 -33.62 -21.84 1.94
N PHE A 21 -33.81 -20.53 2.12
CA PHE A 21 -35.10 -19.89 1.92
C PHE A 21 -35.54 -20.03 0.45
N PRO A 22 -36.73 -20.60 0.16
CA PRO A 22 -37.13 -20.95 -1.21
C PRO A 22 -37.77 -19.79 -1.98
N GLY A 23 -38.18 -18.72 -1.28
CA GLY A 23 -38.90 -17.59 -1.87
C GLY A 23 -38.01 -16.59 -2.59
N THR A 24 -38.63 -15.73 -3.39
CA THR A 24 -37.93 -14.66 -4.14
C THR A 24 -37.80 -13.34 -3.38
N ALA A 25 -38.61 -13.16 -2.33
CA ALA A 25 -38.59 -11.98 -1.48
C ALA A 25 -38.60 -12.38 -0.01
N LEU A 26 -37.68 -11.80 0.76
CA LEU A 26 -37.50 -12.02 2.19
C LEU A 26 -37.73 -10.71 2.95
N GLU A 27 -38.67 -10.71 3.89
CA GLU A 27 -38.90 -9.60 4.81
C GLU A 27 -38.45 -10.00 6.22
N VAL A 28 -37.39 -9.38 6.76
CA VAL A 28 -36.82 -9.73 8.06
C VAL A 28 -37.20 -8.69 9.12
N ASP A 29 -37.71 -9.12 10.27
CA ASP A 29 -38.03 -8.26 11.41
C ASP A 29 -37.46 -8.81 12.72
N GLU A 30 -36.16 -8.56 12.95
CA GLU A 30 -35.41 -9.14 14.06
C GLU A 30 -34.80 -8.06 14.97
N PRO A 31 -35.59 -7.36 15.79
CA PRO A 31 -35.10 -6.23 16.61
C PRO A 31 -34.06 -6.65 17.67
N GLY A 32 -33.94 -7.94 17.99
CA GLY A 32 -32.94 -8.48 18.90
C GLY A 32 -31.58 -8.80 18.25
N VAL A 33 -31.53 -8.90 16.92
CA VAL A 33 -30.39 -9.39 16.15
C VAL A 33 -29.54 -8.24 15.64
N PHE A 34 -28.22 -8.38 15.73
CA PHE A 34 -27.27 -7.47 15.08
C PHE A 34 -26.30 -8.17 14.12
N ALA A 35 -26.18 -9.49 14.19
CA ALA A 35 -25.45 -10.30 13.22
C ALA A 35 -26.45 -11.22 12.50
N LEU A 36 -26.62 -11.04 11.19
CA LEU A 36 -27.59 -11.79 10.40
C LEU A 36 -26.88 -12.43 9.21
N ASP A 37 -27.00 -13.74 9.11
CA ASP A 37 -26.48 -14.52 8.00
C ASP A 37 -27.66 -14.95 7.11
N ILE A 38 -27.58 -14.68 5.81
CA ILE A 38 -28.55 -15.13 4.81
C ILE A 38 -27.79 -15.97 3.79
N LEU A 39 -28.08 -17.27 3.80
CA LEU A 39 -27.25 -18.30 3.18
C LEU A 39 -28.06 -19.17 2.22
N ASP A 40 -27.43 -19.56 1.12
CA ASP A 40 -27.89 -20.66 0.24
C ASP A 40 -29.36 -20.54 -0.20
N ALA A 41 -29.78 -19.33 -0.60
CA ALA A 41 -31.13 -19.05 -1.08
C ALA A 41 -31.08 -18.71 -2.58
N PRO A 42 -31.09 -19.73 -3.48
CA PRO A 42 -30.78 -19.55 -4.89
C PRO A 42 -31.75 -18.65 -5.65
N ASN A 43 -33.02 -18.61 -5.24
CA ASN A 43 -34.07 -17.84 -5.90
C ASN A 43 -34.28 -16.45 -5.29
N LEU A 44 -33.51 -16.09 -4.25
CA LEU A 44 -33.78 -14.89 -3.48
C LEU A 44 -33.31 -13.64 -4.24
N GLU A 45 -34.27 -12.80 -4.65
CA GLU A 45 -34.02 -11.59 -5.42
C GLU A 45 -34.01 -10.33 -4.54
N THR A 46 -34.88 -10.28 -3.54
CA THR A 46 -35.09 -9.09 -2.71
C THR A 46 -35.04 -9.43 -1.22
N ILE A 47 -34.24 -8.66 -0.48
CA ILE A 47 -34.17 -8.69 0.97
C ILE A 47 -34.63 -7.33 1.51
N HIS A 48 -35.65 -7.32 2.35
CA HIS A 48 -36.10 -6.14 3.07
C HIS A 48 -35.96 -6.36 4.58
N ILE A 49 -35.00 -5.66 5.18
CA ILE A 49 -34.75 -5.74 6.62
C ILE A 49 -35.49 -4.58 7.29
N LYS A 50 -36.60 -4.89 7.96
CA LYS A 50 -37.46 -3.88 8.63
C LYS A 50 -36.79 -3.34 9.88
N ARG A 51 -36.31 -4.23 10.75
CA ARG A 51 -35.63 -3.87 12.00
C ARG A 51 -34.51 -4.85 12.33
N LEU A 52 -33.44 -4.28 12.87
CA LEU A 52 -32.35 -4.95 13.57
C LEU A 52 -32.09 -4.19 14.88
N LYS A 53 -31.19 -4.70 15.71
CA LYS A 53 -30.80 -4.07 16.97
C LYS A 53 -30.24 -2.65 16.74
N PRO A 54 -30.92 -1.58 17.19
CA PRO A 54 -30.71 -0.21 16.69
C PRO A 54 -29.39 0.47 17.11
N ILE A 55 -28.73 -0.01 18.18
CA ILE A 55 -27.51 0.61 18.74
C ILE A 55 -26.24 -0.12 18.29
N LYS A 56 -26.37 -1.33 17.74
CA LYS A 56 -25.24 -2.13 17.28
C LYS A 56 -25.09 -1.96 15.78
N ARG A 57 -23.83 -1.94 15.34
CA ARG A 57 -23.51 -1.99 13.91
C ARG A 57 -24.00 -3.33 13.36
N PRO A 58 -24.89 -3.35 12.36
CA PRO A 58 -25.33 -4.62 11.77
C PRO A 58 -24.17 -5.29 11.05
N HIS A 59 -23.98 -6.58 11.31
CA HIS A 59 -23.15 -7.46 10.51
C HIS A 59 -24.08 -8.31 9.65
N LEU A 60 -23.98 -8.19 8.34
CA LEU A 60 -24.81 -8.91 7.39
C LEU A 60 -23.93 -9.81 6.54
N VAL A 61 -24.13 -11.12 6.60
CA VAL A 61 -23.50 -12.07 5.69
C VAL A 61 -24.51 -12.46 4.62
N LEU A 62 -24.15 -12.23 3.36
CA LEU A 62 -24.93 -12.59 2.17
C LEU A 62 -24.12 -13.63 1.40
N SER A 63 -24.49 -14.91 1.51
CA SER A 63 -23.71 -16.00 0.92
C SER A 63 -24.52 -16.82 -0.06
N ASN A 64 -23.96 -17.06 -1.26
CA ASN A 64 -24.55 -17.92 -2.29
C ASN A 64 -25.97 -17.50 -2.70
N LEU A 65 -26.13 -16.22 -3.03
CA LEU A 65 -27.39 -15.60 -3.46
C LEU A 65 -27.29 -15.14 -4.94
N PRO A 66 -27.30 -16.08 -5.92
CA PRO A 66 -26.97 -15.80 -7.32
C PRO A 66 -27.96 -14.86 -8.04
N ASP A 67 -29.20 -14.80 -7.58
CA ASP A 67 -30.26 -13.95 -8.16
C ASP A 67 -30.55 -12.70 -7.32
N LEU A 68 -29.75 -12.43 -6.27
CA LEU A 68 -29.91 -11.25 -5.44
C LEU A 68 -29.77 -9.97 -6.27
N ALA A 69 -30.80 -9.13 -6.23
CA ALA A 69 -30.86 -7.86 -6.93
C ALA A 69 -30.98 -6.67 -5.97
N THR A 70 -31.71 -6.81 -4.86
CA THR A 70 -32.00 -5.69 -3.95
C THR A 70 -31.88 -6.09 -2.49
N VAL A 71 -31.20 -5.25 -1.70
CA VAL A 71 -31.18 -5.30 -0.24
C VAL A 71 -31.57 -3.93 0.31
N ASN A 72 -32.59 -3.88 1.14
CA ASN A 72 -33.02 -2.68 1.84
C ASN A 72 -32.70 -2.82 3.32
N LEU A 73 -31.75 -2.01 3.79
CA LEU A 73 -31.35 -1.97 5.19
C LEU A 73 -32.30 -1.08 6.02
N PRO A 74 -32.43 -1.34 7.34
CA PRO A 74 -33.31 -0.55 8.18
C PRO A 74 -32.77 0.87 8.36
N ALA A 75 -33.68 1.85 8.44
CA ALA A 75 -33.31 3.23 8.73
C ALA A 75 -32.76 3.38 10.16
N GLY A 76 -31.88 4.35 10.38
CA GLY A 76 -31.43 4.77 11.71
C GLY A 76 -30.30 3.92 12.35
N HIS A 77 -29.79 2.88 11.68
CA HIS A 77 -28.64 2.12 12.17
C HIS A 77 -27.29 2.83 11.94
N PRO A 78 -26.21 2.52 12.70
CA PRO A 78 -24.90 3.18 12.60
C PRO A 78 -24.02 2.68 11.43
N GLY A 79 -24.65 2.28 10.31
CA GLY A 79 -24.01 1.78 9.09
C GLY A 79 -23.71 0.27 9.12
N ALA A 80 -24.22 -0.52 8.18
CA ALA A 80 -23.97 -1.96 8.14
C ALA A 80 -22.52 -2.31 7.74
N ILE A 81 -22.02 -3.44 8.23
CA ILE A 81 -20.89 -4.18 7.66
C ILE A 81 -21.50 -5.31 6.85
N VAL A 82 -21.25 -5.33 5.54
CA VAL A 82 -21.79 -6.36 4.66
C VAL A 82 -20.66 -7.25 4.17
N HIS A 83 -20.76 -8.53 4.48
CA HIS A 83 -19.94 -9.60 3.95
C HIS A 83 -20.70 -10.24 2.77
N PHE A 84 -20.19 -10.11 1.55
CA PHE A 84 -20.80 -10.71 0.36
C PHE A 84 -19.91 -11.84 -0.18
N ASN A 85 -20.42 -13.07 -0.10
CA ASN A 85 -19.71 -14.27 -0.53
C ASN A 85 -20.52 -14.97 -1.64
N SER A 86 -19.84 -15.30 -2.73
CA SER A 86 -20.47 -16.03 -3.83
C SER A 86 -19.44 -16.90 -4.51
N GLU A 87 -19.85 -18.04 -5.06
CA GLU A 87 -18.93 -18.84 -5.88
C GLU A 87 -18.51 -18.09 -7.14
N LYS A 88 -19.43 -17.32 -7.74
CA LYS A 88 -19.24 -16.59 -9.01
C LYS A 88 -19.45 -15.09 -8.84
N SER A 89 -18.90 -14.31 -9.77
CA SER A 89 -19.17 -12.87 -9.87
C SER A 89 -20.68 -12.56 -9.85
N PRO A 90 -21.11 -11.56 -9.06
CA PRO A 90 -22.53 -11.18 -8.99
C PRO A 90 -23.05 -10.63 -10.32
N LYS A 91 -24.32 -10.90 -10.64
CA LYS A 91 -25.01 -10.32 -11.82
C LYS A 91 -25.23 -8.80 -11.70
N GLY A 92 -25.19 -8.29 -10.47
CA GLY A 92 -25.40 -6.90 -10.10
C GLY A 92 -26.53 -6.77 -9.09
N PHE A 93 -26.35 -5.90 -8.10
CA PHE A 93 -27.30 -5.69 -7.01
C PHE A 93 -27.19 -4.29 -6.44
N VAL A 94 -28.21 -3.88 -5.68
CA VAL A 94 -28.24 -2.62 -4.95
C VAL A 94 -28.51 -2.86 -3.48
N ILE A 95 -27.67 -2.28 -2.62
CA ILE A 95 -27.92 -2.18 -1.18
C ILE A 95 -28.30 -0.74 -0.87
N SER A 96 -29.53 -0.52 -0.41
CA SER A 96 -30.03 0.79 0.00
C SER A 96 -30.00 0.91 1.53
N GLY A 97 -29.47 2.03 2.01
CA GLY A 97 -29.28 2.32 3.44
C GLY A 97 -27.80 2.50 3.77
N MET A 98 -27.51 2.91 5.01
CA MET A 98 -26.14 3.24 5.43
C MET A 98 -25.26 1.99 5.45
N VAL A 99 -24.16 1.99 4.70
CA VAL A 99 -23.13 0.94 4.70
C VAL A 99 -21.80 1.56 5.11
N SER A 100 -21.17 0.96 6.10
CA SER A 100 -19.87 1.39 6.62
C SER A 100 -18.70 0.58 6.03
N GLU A 101 -18.96 -0.65 5.61
CA GLU A 101 -17.94 -1.56 5.14
C GLU A 101 -18.54 -2.60 4.20
N ILE A 102 -17.82 -2.88 3.12
CA ILE A 102 -18.03 -4.03 2.24
C ILE A 102 -16.79 -4.91 2.33
N ASP A 103 -17.00 -6.16 2.69
CA ASP A 103 -16.02 -7.24 2.62
C ASP A 103 -16.60 -8.29 1.68
N ALA A 104 -15.89 -8.62 0.60
CA ALA A 104 -16.47 -9.46 -0.42
C ALA A 104 -15.49 -10.41 -1.08
N ALA A 105 -15.98 -11.61 -1.37
CA ALA A 105 -15.22 -12.68 -2.00
C ALA A 105 -16.07 -13.43 -3.02
N TRP A 106 -15.51 -13.59 -4.23
CA TRP A 106 -16.05 -14.45 -5.28
C TRP A 106 -14.98 -14.80 -6.30
N ASP A 107 -15.10 -15.94 -6.98
CA ASP A 107 -14.08 -16.42 -7.93
C ASP A 107 -12.65 -16.32 -7.34
N THR A 108 -11.83 -15.44 -7.91
CA THR A 108 -10.46 -15.11 -7.45
C THR A 108 -10.34 -13.72 -6.80
N VAL A 109 -11.47 -13.04 -6.59
CA VAL A 109 -11.58 -11.72 -5.97
C VAL A 109 -11.74 -11.88 -4.47
N GLN A 110 -10.94 -11.12 -3.73
CA GLN A 110 -11.12 -10.88 -2.30
C GLN A 110 -10.84 -9.41 -2.05
N THR A 111 -11.80 -8.69 -1.51
CA THR A 111 -11.68 -7.24 -1.33
C THR A 111 -12.36 -6.80 -0.06
N ARG A 112 -11.81 -5.77 0.56
CA ARG A 112 -12.38 -5.14 1.74
C ARG A 112 -12.22 -3.63 1.59
N LEU A 113 -13.32 -2.92 1.71
CA LEU A 113 -13.37 -1.48 1.66
C LEU A 113 -14.22 -0.96 2.80
N GLU A 114 -13.66 -0.05 3.57
CA GLU A 114 -14.36 0.71 4.60
C GLU A 114 -14.67 2.11 4.06
N SER A 115 -15.84 2.65 4.40
CA SER A 115 -16.09 4.08 4.28
C SER A 115 -15.08 4.75 5.21
N ALA A 116 -14.02 5.35 4.65
CA ALA A 116 -12.81 5.76 5.38
C ALA A 116 -13.14 6.47 6.71
N PRO A 117 -12.26 6.41 7.72
CA PRO A 117 -12.61 6.74 9.12
C PRO A 117 -13.14 8.18 9.36
N ASN A 118 -13.00 9.07 8.38
CA ASN A 118 -13.47 10.47 8.42
C ASN A 118 -14.62 10.77 7.44
N HIS A 119 -15.16 9.77 6.74
CA HIS A 119 -16.25 9.92 5.78
C HIS A 119 -17.59 9.47 6.37
N HIS A 120 -18.67 10.02 5.82
CA HIS A 120 -20.00 9.53 6.06
C HIS A 120 -20.13 8.10 5.49
N HIS A 121 -20.93 7.25 6.14
CA HIS A 121 -21.31 5.96 5.59
C HIS A 121 -21.89 6.13 4.19
N TRP A 122 -21.66 5.13 3.33
CA TRP A 122 -22.27 5.11 2.02
C TRP A 122 -23.78 4.99 2.18
N SER A 123 -24.52 5.88 1.54
CA SER A 123 -25.98 5.86 1.52
C SER A 123 -26.56 4.74 0.65
N ARG A 124 -25.73 4.21 -0.26
CA ARG A 124 -26.06 3.15 -1.19
C ARG A 124 -24.80 2.46 -1.69
N VAL A 125 -24.90 1.16 -1.90
CA VAL A 125 -23.89 0.37 -2.62
C VAL A 125 -24.54 -0.18 -3.89
N VAL A 126 -23.87 -0.01 -5.03
CA VAL A 126 -24.32 -0.53 -6.33
C VAL A 126 -23.24 -1.45 -6.87
N CYS A 127 -23.56 -2.71 -7.10
CA CYS A 127 -22.73 -3.64 -7.85
C CYS A 127 -23.30 -3.81 -9.26
N CYS A 128 -22.44 -3.68 -10.27
CA CYS A 128 -22.87 -3.76 -11.67
C CYS A 128 -21.75 -4.33 -12.56
N PRO A 129 -22.10 -4.85 -13.75
CA PRO A 129 -21.12 -5.30 -14.72
C PRO A 129 -20.32 -4.14 -15.32
N ALA A 130 -19.13 -4.44 -15.83
CA ALA A 130 -18.28 -3.50 -16.55
C ALA A 130 -18.92 -3.11 -17.90
N ILE A 131 -19.33 -1.85 -17.99
CA ILE A 131 -19.87 -1.20 -19.20
C ILE A 131 -19.33 0.24 -19.26
N GLU A 132 -19.32 0.89 -20.42
CA GLU A 132 -18.70 2.22 -20.61
C GLU A 132 -19.09 3.26 -19.54
N LYS A 133 -20.37 3.24 -19.12
CA LYS A 133 -20.94 4.12 -18.08
C LYS A 133 -21.78 3.30 -17.09
N PRO A 134 -21.18 2.87 -15.96
CA PRO A 134 -21.89 2.16 -14.91
C PRO A 134 -23.00 3.01 -14.29
N ALA A 135 -24.01 2.37 -13.71
CA ALA A 135 -25.04 3.05 -12.95
C ALA A 135 -24.42 3.75 -11.73
N GLN A 136 -24.81 5.01 -11.50
CA GLN A 136 -24.21 5.85 -10.46
C GLN A 136 -25.29 6.33 -9.49
N PRO A 137 -25.15 6.05 -8.18
CA PRO A 137 -26.02 6.65 -7.19
C PRO A 137 -25.73 8.15 -7.07
N SER A 138 -26.73 8.91 -6.62
CA SER A 138 -26.62 10.35 -6.41
C SER A 138 -25.78 10.67 -5.18
N GLY A 139 -24.46 10.69 -5.32
CA GLY A 139 -23.50 11.12 -4.29
C GLY A 139 -23.45 10.24 -3.03
N ASN A 140 -22.32 10.28 -2.33
CA ASN A 140 -22.07 9.58 -1.07
C ASN A 140 -22.47 8.09 -1.11
N GLY A 141 -22.15 7.40 -2.20
CA GLY A 141 -22.34 5.96 -2.37
C GLY A 141 -21.04 5.24 -2.73
N LEU A 142 -21.11 3.91 -2.81
CA LEU A 142 -20.07 3.05 -3.35
C LEU A 142 -20.58 2.39 -4.63
N VAL A 143 -19.78 2.45 -5.70
CA VAL A 143 -20.05 1.73 -6.95
C VAL A 143 -18.98 0.67 -7.16
N MET A 144 -19.41 -0.59 -7.20
CA MET A 144 -18.62 -1.76 -7.51
C MET A 144 -18.84 -2.17 -8.97
N VAL A 145 -17.77 -2.24 -9.75
CA VAL A 145 -17.82 -2.64 -11.16
C VAL A 145 -17.04 -3.95 -11.32
N THR A 146 -17.66 -4.95 -11.96
CA THR A 146 -17.13 -6.32 -12.02
C THR A 146 -17.25 -6.94 -13.43
N GLY A 147 -16.45 -7.97 -13.71
CA GLY A 147 -16.52 -8.73 -14.97
C GLY A 147 -15.79 -8.04 -16.13
N ASP A 148 -15.88 -8.62 -17.32
CA ASP A 148 -15.11 -8.16 -18.49
C ASP A 148 -15.76 -6.97 -19.21
N MET A 149 -14.92 -6.13 -19.80
CA MET A 149 -15.39 -5.10 -20.72
C MET A 149 -15.98 -5.72 -21.99
N PRO A 150 -17.03 -5.12 -22.58
CA PRO A 150 -17.51 -5.51 -23.90
C PRO A 150 -16.42 -5.37 -24.97
N PRO A 151 -16.34 -6.24 -25.99
CA PRO A 151 -15.25 -6.24 -26.99
C PRO A 151 -15.03 -4.91 -27.72
N GLU A 152 -16.10 -4.13 -27.90
CA GLU A 152 -16.11 -2.82 -28.55
C GLU A 152 -15.67 -1.66 -27.64
N HIS A 153 -15.45 -1.91 -26.35
CA HIS A 153 -15.08 -0.90 -25.36
C HIS A 153 -13.84 -1.34 -24.56
N ASP A 154 -12.86 -0.46 -24.43
CA ASP A 154 -11.70 -0.67 -23.55
C ASP A 154 -11.48 0.47 -22.56
N GLN A 155 -12.49 1.36 -22.44
CA GLN A 155 -12.47 2.53 -21.58
C GLN A 155 -13.65 2.56 -20.61
N LEU A 156 -13.39 2.99 -19.38
CA LEU A 156 -14.39 3.28 -18.36
C LEU A 156 -14.29 4.73 -17.90
N THR A 157 -15.43 5.41 -17.77
CA THR A 157 -15.49 6.73 -17.12
C THR A 157 -16.29 6.64 -15.83
N ILE A 158 -15.61 6.85 -14.70
CA ILE A 158 -16.24 6.86 -13.37
C ILE A 158 -16.54 8.29 -12.92
N GLY A 159 -17.77 8.49 -12.44
CA GLY A 159 -18.31 9.82 -12.14
C GLY A 159 -17.94 10.36 -10.75
N ALA A 160 -18.35 11.60 -10.53
CA ALA A 160 -18.07 12.32 -9.29
C ALA A 160 -18.97 11.86 -8.12
N GLY A 161 -18.56 12.21 -6.90
CA GLY A 161 -19.41 12.13 -5.70
C GLY A 161 -19.55 10.76 -5.05
N ASN A 162 -19.03 9.70 -5.65
CA ASN A 162 -19.05 8.34 -5.10
C ASN A 162 -17.64 7.78 -4.91
N ASP A 163 -17.52 6.81 -4.01
CA ASP A 163 -16.36 5.92 -3.99
C ASP A 163 -16.54 4.81 -5.03
N TRP A 164 -15.43 4.31 -5.54
CA TRP A 164 -15.42 3.35 -6.65
C TRP A 164 -14.51 2.16 -6.35
N LEU A 165 -14.99 0.98 -6.70
CA LEU A 165 -14.27 -0.27 -6.57
C LEU A 165 -14.39 -1.08 -7.88
N LEU A 166 -13.32 -1.16 -8.66
CA LEU A 166 -13.26 -1.89 -9.92
C LEU A 166 -12.53 -3.21 -9.68
N LEU A 167 -13.19 -4.34 -9.92
CA LEU A 167 -12.73 -5.65 -9.49
C LEU A 167 -12.72 -6.63 -10.66
N ASN A 168 -11.57 -7.27 -10.91
CA ASN A 168 -11.42 -8.36 -11.88
C ASN A 168 -12.04 -8.03 -13.25
N ILE A 169 -11.55 -6.94 -13.87
CA ILE A 169 -12.07 -6.43 -15.15
C ILE A 169 -11.07 -6.71 -16.28
N GLY A 170 -11.36 -7.72 -17.10
CA GLY A 170 -10.61 -7.99 -18.33
C GLY A 170 -10.94 -6.99 -19.44
N GLY A 171 -9.98 -6.74 -20.34
CA GLY A 171 -10.17 -5.85 -21.50
C GLY A 171 -10.13 -4.35 -21.20
N LEU A 172 -10.28 -3.93 -19.94
CA LEU A 172 -10.22 -2.52 -19.55
C LEU A 172 -8.79 -1.97 -19.63
N ARG A 173 -8.55 -1.03 -20.55
CA ARG A 173 -7.23 -0.43 -20.81
C ARG A 173 -7.12 1.01 -20.32
N HIS A 174 -8.23 1.74 -20.29
CA HIS A 174 -8.25 3.18 -20.02
C HIS A 174 -9.32 3.51 -18.98
N VAL A 175 -8.96 4.27 -17.94
CA VAL A 175 -9.93 4.69 -16.92
C VAL A 175 -9.82 6.20 -16.68
N GLN A 176 -10.96 6.88 -16.80
CA GLN A 176 -11.13 8.28 -16.41
C GLN A 176 -11.83 8.35 -15.05
N VAL A 177 -11.16 8.95 -14.06
CA VAL A 177 -11.62 9.04 -12.67
C VAL A 177 -12.01 10.47 -12.33
N ASN A 178 -13.31 10.73 -12.18
CA ASN A 178 -13.83 12.08 -11.88
C ASN A 178 -14.30 12.25 -10.43
N THR A 179 -14.06 11.26 -9.56
CA THR A 179 -14.38 11.38 -8.13
C THR A 179 -13.30 12.12 -7.35
N SER A 180 -13.73 12.90 -6.35
CA SER A 180 -12.87 13.45 -5.29
C SER A 180 -12.71 12.50 -4.10
N GLY A 181 -13.45 11.38 -4.08
CA GLY A 181 -13.40 10.36 -3.05
C GLY A 181 -12.30 9.33 -3.29
N LYS A 182 -12.57 8.08 -2.94
CA LYS A 182 -11.66 6.95 -3.09
C LYS A 182 -12.01 6.12 -4.34
N ALA A 183 -11.00 5.81 -5.14
CA ALA A 183 -11.12 4.85 -6.25
C ALA A 183 -10.11 3.73 -6.06
N VAL A 184 -10.60 2.49 -6.04
CA VAL A 184 -9.78 1.28 -5.90
C VAL A 184 -9.96 0.44 -7.16
N LEU A 185 -8.84 0.04 -7.77
CA LEU A 185 -8.81 -0.86 -8.90
C LEU A 185 -8.02 -2.10 -8.50
N GLN A 186 -8.63 -3.28 -8.61
CA GLN A 186 -8.04 -4.54 -8.21
C GLN A 186 -8.20 -5.58 -9.31
N GLN A 187 -7.09 -6.24 -9.67
CA GLN A 187 -7.05 -7.28 -10.70
C GLN A 187 -7.60 -6.76 -12.04
N VAL A 188 -7.01 -5.66 -12.56
CA VAL A 188 -7.37 -5.09 -13.87
C VAL A 188 -6.19 -5.31 -14.83
N PRO A 189 -6.03 -6.52 -15.40
CA PRO A 189 -4.78 -6.97 -16.01
C PRO A 189 -4.35 -6.12 -17.21
N ASP A 190 -5.31 -5.67 -18.01
CA ASP A 190 -5.09 -4.93 -19.25
C ASP A 190 -4.94 -3.42 -19.06
N LEU A 191 -5.09 -2.90 -17.84
CA LEU A 191 -5.10 -1.47 -17.57
C LEU A 191 -3.76 -0.83 -17.93
N ARG A 192 -3.78 0.16 -18.83
CA ARG A 192 -2.59 0.86 -19.31
C ARG A 192 -2.50 2.28 -18.78
N THR A 193 -3.63 2.97 -18.71
CA THR A 193 -3.67 4.39 -18.31
C THR A 193 -4.81 4.70 -17.34
N LEU A 194 -4.52 5.54 -16.36
CA LEU A 194 -5.48 6.14 -15.44
C LEU A 194 -5.38 7.67 -15.55
N ASN A 195 -6.51 8.37 -15.62
CA ASN A 195 -6.55 9.83 -15.61
C ASN A 195 -7.49 10.31 -14.52
N GLY A 196 -6.96 10.95 -13.48
CA GLY A 196 -7.73 11.50 -12.36
C GLY A 196 -8.05 12.98 -12.54
N SER A 197 -9.25 13.44 -12.23
CA SER A 197 -9.62 14.85 -12.30
C SER A 197 -10.17 15.42 -10.97
N GLY A 198 -10.26 14.60 -9.93
CA GLY A 198 -10.82 15.00 -8.63
C GLY A 198 -9.80 15.57 -7.66
N HIS A 199 -10.03 16.78 -7.16
CA HIS A 199 -9.30 17.29 -5.99
C HIS A 199 -9.59 16.41 -4.77
N GLY A 200 -8.55 15.96 -4.06
CA GLY A 200 -8.69 15.06 -2.91
C GLY A 200 -8.73 13.56 -3.26
N LEU A 201 -8.71 13.21 -4.56
CA LEU A 201 -8.77 11.82 -5.01
C LEU A 201 -7.69 10.96 -4.36
N ILE A 202 -8.12 9.84 -3.77
CA ILE A 202 -7.27 8.74 -3.33
C ILE A 202 -7.44 7.59 -4.30
N LEU A 203 -6.37 7.26 -5.02
CA LEU A 203 -6.34 6.21 -6.02
C LEU A 203 -5.50 5.03 -5.53
N GLU A 204 -6.09 3.84 -5.45
CA GLU A 204 -5.37 2.62 -5.10
C GLU A 204 -5.49 1.60 -6.25
N VAL A 205 -4.36 1.07 -6.69
CA VAL A 205 -4.28 0.15 -7.82
C VAL A 205 -3.52 -1.10 -7.42
N TYR A 206 -4.18 -2.24 -7.47
CA TYR A 206 -3.65 -3.56 -7.09
C TYR A 206 -3.71 -4.50 -8.29
N ALA A 207 -2.61 -5.17 -8.62
CA ALA A 207 -2.56 -6.18 -9.69
C ALA A 207 -3.09 -5.66 -11.05
N ALA A 208 -2.49 -4.58 -11.53
CA ALA A 208 -2.67 -4.01 -12.87
C ALA A 208 -1.31 -4.05 -13.63
N PRO A 209 -0.84 -5.23 -14.03
CA PRO A 209 0.52 -5.45 -14.55
C PRO A 209 0.86 -4.65 -15.82
N ALA A 210 -0.12 -4.26 -16.62
CA ALA A 210 0.08 -3.48 -17.84
C ALA A 210 0.15 -1.95 -17.61
N LEU A 211 0.00 -1.48 -16.37
CA LEU A 211 -0.13 -0.05 -16.07
C LEU A 211 1.16 0.70 -16.37
N LYS A 212 1.07 1.70 -17.25
CA LYS A 212 2.21 2.54 -17.68
C LYS A 212 2.08 3.99 -17.27
N ARG A 213 0.86 4.51 -17.14
CA ARG A 213 0.64 5.95 -16.93
C ARG A 213 -0.52 6.23 -15.97
N ILE A 214 -0.29 7.15 -15.06
CA ILE A 214 -1.28 7.80 -14.22
C ILE A 214 -1.13 9.30 -14.46
N SER A 215 -2.21 10.01 -14.77
CA SER A 215 -2.19 11.44 -15.08
C SER A 215 -3.31 12.19 -14.37
N GLY A 216 -3.28 13.52 -14.48
CA GLY A 216 -4.28 14.41 -13.92
C GLY A 216 -4.04 14.79 -12.46
N THR A 217 -5.10 15.07 -11.70
CA THR A 217 -5.02 15.64 -10.35
C THR A 217 -5.52 14.67 -9.29
N GLY A 218 -4.78 14.55 -8.18
CA GLY A 218 -5.19 13.77 -7.01
C GLY A 218 -4.32 14.00 -5.78
N GLU A 219 -4.79 13.56 -4.61
CA GLU A 219 -4.06 13.69 -3.35
C GLU A 219 -3.02 12.59 -3.20
N ARG A 220 -3.42 11.34 -3.45
CA ARG A 220 -2.56 10.19 -3.22
C ARG A 220 -2.81 9.09 -4.24
N VAL A 221 -1.72 8.51 -4.73
CA VAL A 221 -1.75 7.31 -5.56
C VAL A 221 -0.97 6.18 -4.89
N ILE A 222 -1.58 4.99 -4.82
CA ILE A 222 -0.97 3.77 -4.33
C ILE A 222 -0.99 2.76 -5.47
N VAL A 223 0.18 2.22 -5.83
CA VAL A 223 0.31 1.21 -6.87
C VAL A 223 1.02 0.00 -6.28
N TYR A 224 0.34 -1.14 -6.26
CA TYR A 224 0.84 -2.40 -5.74
C TYR A 224 0.81 -3.48 -6.82
N GLN A 225 2.00 -3.87 -7.29
CA GLN A 225 2.21 -4.80 -8.39
C GLN A 225 3.21 -5.88 -7.97
N LYS A 226 2.72 -7.02 -7.47
CA LYS A 226 3.58 -8.20 -7.22
C LYS A 226 4.22 -8.69 -8.52
N LEU A 227 3.42 -8.70 -9.59
CA LEU A 227 3.83 -9.00 -10.95
C LEU A 227 3.50 -7.78 -11.80
N ALA A 228 4.47 -7.31 -12.60
CA ALA A 228 4.25 -6.25 -13.57
C ALA A 228 4.87 -6.62 -14.92
N ILE A 229 4.08 -6.46 -15.98
CA ILE A 229 4.50 -6.60 -17.37
C ILE A 229 5.18 -5.29 -17.79
N ALA A 230 4.53 -4.16 -17.52
CA ALA A 230 5.13 -2.84 -17.68
C ALA A 230 6.31 -2.68 -16.73
N LYS A 231 7.47 -2.29 -17.27
CA LYS A 231 8.69 -2.00 -16.51
C LYS A 231 8.88 -0.50 -16.27
N GLU A 232 7.91 0.30 -16.69
CA GLU A 232 7.96 1.76 -16.67
C GLU A 232 6.64 2.29 -16.16
N LEU A 233 6.70 3.27 -15.26
CA LEU A 233 5.52 3.95 -14.73
C LEU A 233 5.75 5.46 -14.77
N THR A 234 4.81 6.18 -15.39
CA THR A 234 4.74 7.64 -15.36
C THR A 234 3.57 8.08 -14.51
N ILE A 235 3.84 8.90 -13.50
CA ILE A 235 2.84 9.65 -12.72
C ILE A 235 2.99 11.12 -13.11
N ALA A 236 2.10 11.58 -13.97
CA ALA A 236 2.13 12.91 -14.57
C ALA A 236 1.16 13.88 -13.88
N ASP A 237 1.33 15.16 -14.17
CA ASP A 237 0.48 16.26 -13.72
C ASP A 237 0.51 16.45 -12.19
N ASN A 238 -0.63 16.54 -11.49
CA ASN A 238 -0.72 17.06 -10.13
C ASN A 238 -1.11 15.99 -9.11
N TRP A 239 -0.16 15.13 -8.75
CA TRP A 239 -0.31 14.18 -7.64
C TRP A 239 0.63 14.54 -6.50
N LYS A 240 0.13 14.70 -5.27
CA LYS A 240 0.99 15.08 -4.15
C LYS A 240 1.83 13.92 -3.61
N HIS A 241 1.20 12.77 -3.40
CA HIS A 241 1.82 11.63 -2.75
C HIS A 241 1.72 10.37 -3.60
N ALA A 242 2.82 9.62 -3.72
CA ALA A 242 2.84 8.32 -4.38
C ALA A 242 3.42 7.24 -3.46
N ARG A 243 2.78 6.06 -3.43
CA ARG A 243 3.34 4.83 -2.84
C ARG A 243 3.38 3.74 -3.87
N ILE A 244 4.56 3.23 -4.19
CA ILE A 244 4.76 2.23 -5.23
C ILE A 244 5.39 0.98 -4.63
N HIS A 245 4.77 -0.17 -4.87
CA HIS A 245 5.32 -1.48 -4.58
C HIS A 245 5.42 -2.25 -5.89
N SER A 246 6.63 -2.39 -6.43
CA SER A 246 6.85 -3.16 -7.66
C SER A 246 8.30 -3.62 -7.80
N LYS A 247 8.52 -4.93 -7.60
CA LYS A 247 9.83 -5.58 -7.82
C LYS A 247 10.40 -5.39 -9.23
N PRO A 248 9.61 -5.55 -10.31
CA PRO A 248 10.15 -5.48 -11.67
C PRO A 248 10.27 -4.05 -12.26
N LEU A 249 9.84 -3.00 -11.55
CA LEU A 249 9.84 -1.64 -12.08
C LEU A 249 11.28 -1.16 -12.33
N ARG A 250 11.56 -0.71 -13.57
CA ARG A 250 12.89 -0.23 -14.01
C ARG A 250 12.97 1.28 -14.19
N SER A 251 11.87 1.92 -14.59
CA SER A 251 11.81 3.37 -14.77
C SER A 251 10.59 3.97 -14.07
N LEU A 252 10.80 5.06 -13.34
CA LEU A 252 9.75 5.83 -12.67
C LEU A 252 9.89 7.31 -13.00
N SER A 253 8.85 7.92 -13.55
CA SER A 253 8.73 9.37 -13.67
C SER A 253 7.62 9.88 -12.76
N PHE A 254 7.93 10.79 -11.85
CA PHE A 254 6.98 11.46 -10.97
C PHE A 254 7.45 12.88 -10.70
N VAL A 255 7.16 13.80 -11.63
CA VAL A 255 7.87 15.09 -11.77
C VAL A 255 7.30 16.24 -10.93
N SER A 256 6.11 16.10 -10.36
CA SER A 256 5.40 17.20 -9.67
C SER A 256 4.92 16.82 -8.27
N GLY A 257 5.46 15.75 -7.68
CA GLY A 257 5.05 15.28 -6.36
C GLY A 257 5.77 15.92 -5.19
N GLU A 258 5.16 15.83 -4.02
CA GLU A 258 5.74 16.25 -2.74
C GLU A 258 6.46 15.10 -2.04
N SER A 259 5.88 13.89 -2.07
CA SER A 259 6.51 12.70 -1.48
C SER A 259 6.27 11.39 -2.23
N LEU A 260 7.25 10.49 -2.12
CA LEU A 260 7.28 9.19 -2.77
C LEU A 260 7.74 8.10 -1.79
N ALA A 261 6.94 7.05 -1.60
CA ALA A 261 7.33 5.85 -0.86
C ALA A 261 7.51 4.67 -1.83
N LEU A 262 8.69 4.05 -1.83
CA LEU A 262 9.03 2.89 -2.66
C LEU A 262 9.19 1.65 -1.78
N HIS A 263 8.44 0.60 -2.07
CA HIS A 263 8.52 -0.68 -1.39
C HIS A 263 9.02 -1.75 -2.36
N HIS A 264 10.17 -2.36 -2.05
CA HIS A 264 10.77 -3.43 -2.84
C HIS A 264 10.97 -3.10 -4.33
N CYS A 265 11.40 -1.87 -4.66
CA CYS A 265 11.64 -1.42 -6.03
C CYS A 265 13.10 -1.59 -6.47
N ASN A 266 13.70 -2.76 -6.21
CA ASN A 266 15.14 -2.99 -6.38
C ASN A 266 15.63 -3.01 -7.84
N ALA A 267 14.75 -3.20 -8.82
CA ALA A 267 15.11 -3.17 -10.24
C ALA A 267 15.14 -1.76 -10.85
N LEU A 268 14.90 -0.71 -10.05
CA LEU A 268 14.76 0.65 -10.53
C LEU A 268 16.12 1.23 -10.95
N GLN A 269 16.24 1.56 -12.23
CA GLN A 269 17.46 2.03 -12.88
C GLN A 269 17.36 3.51 -13.31
N GLN A 270 16.15 4.01 -13.51
CA GLN A 270 15.91 5.39 -13.93
C GLN A 270 14.81 6.01 -13.08
N VAL A 271 15.08 7.20 -12.57
CA VAL A 271 14.12 8.00 -11.79
C VAL A 271 14.14 9.43 -12.30
N ASN A 272 12.95 9.98 -12.51
CA ASN A 272 12.76 11.39 -12.81
C ASN A 272 11.82 11.99 -11.77
N LEU A 273 12.40 12.67 -10.79
CA LEU A 273 11.73 13.23 -9.61
C LEU A 273 12.07 14.71 -9.46
N PRO A 274 11.18 15.56 -8.90
CA PRO A 274 11.47 16.95 -8.65
C PRO A 274 12.56 17.10 -7.59
N LEU A 275 13.34 18.17 -7.73
CA LEU A 275 14.38 18.51 -6.78
C LEU A 275 13.76 18.75 -5.38
N GLY A 276 14.27 18.06 -4.37
CA GLY A 276 13.84 18.27 -2.98
C GLY A 276 12.65 17.42 -2.53
N MET A 277 12.06 16.59 -3.40
CA MET A 277 11.03 15.60 -3.02
C MET A 277 11.47 14.77 -1.81
N ASP A 278 10.55 14.48 -0.91
CA ASP A 278 10.76 13.52 0.17
C ASP A 278 10.52 12.10 -0.35
N VAL A 279 11.61 11.36 -0.54
CA VAL A 279 11.56 9.99 -1.03
C VAL A 279 11.92 9.05 0.11
N GLU A 280 11.06 8.08 0.38
CA GLU A 280 11.26 6.99 1.34
C GLU A 280 11.40 5.68 0.57
N CYS A 281 12.39 4.85 0.90
CA CYS A 281 12.52 3.51 0.33
C CYS A 281 12.52 2.50 1.47
N PHE A 282 11.71 1.45 1.32
CA PHE A 282 11.58 0.32 2.24
C PHE A 282 12.04 -0.94 1.51
N GLY A 283 13.00 -1.66 2.07
CA GLY A 283 13.73 -2.71 1.34
C GLY A 283 15.03 -2.19 0.74
N ALA A 284 15.30 -2.52 -0.52
CA ALA A 284 16.52 -2.10 -1.21
C ALA A 284 16.48 -0.61 -1.60
N LEU A 285 17.60 0.09 -1.47
CA LEU A 285 17.82 1.44 -2.00
C LEU A 285 18.24 1.34 -3.47
N PRO A 286 17.42 1.78 -4.44
CA PRO A 286 17.83 1.75 -5.84
C PRO A 286 19.00 2.72 -6.07
N ALA A 287 19.99 2.31 -6.88
CA ALA A 287 21.18 3.11 -7.16
C ALA A 287 20.87 4.58 -7.58
N PRO A 288 19.84 4.85 -8.41
CA PRO A 288 19.51 6.23 -8.80
C PRO A 288 19.06 7.14 -7.65
N LEU A 289 18.69 6.57 -6.50
CA LEU A 289 18.12 7.30 -5.35
C LEU A 289 19.09 7.41 -4.17
N MET A 290 20.30 6.86 -4.28
CA MET A 290 21.29 6.84 -3.20
C MET A 290 21.67 8.24 -2.70
N ALA A 291 21.63 9.26 -3.56
CA ALA A 291 21.99 10.64 -3.20
C ALA A 291 20.79 11.52 -2.79
N SER A 292 19.55 11.11 -3.07
CA SER A 292 18.37 11.99 -3.02
C SER A 292 17.26 11.52 -2.09
N ALA A 293 17.20 10.23 -1.75
CA ALA A 293 16.15 9.68 -0.90
C ALA A 293 16.52 9.69 0.59
N ARG A 294 15.52 9.98 1.43
CA ARG A 294 15.57 9.64 2.86
C ARG A 294 15.36 8.13 2.96
N PHE A 295 16.42 7.44 3.29
CA PHE A 295 16.34 6.00 3.41
C PHE A 295 15.79 5.63 4.79
N TYR A 296 14.59 5.04 4.83
CA TYR A 296 14.04 4.44 6.04
C TYR A 296 14.25 2.95 5.98
N PHE A 297 15.15 2.50 6.83
CA PHE A 297 15.60 1.15 6.77
C PHE A 297 15.18 0.35 7.99
N ASP A 298 14.45 -0.72 7.75
CA ASP A 298 14.18 -1.73 8.76
C ASP A 298 15.30 -2.78 8.74
N GLU A 299 15.77 -3.17 9.92
CA GLU A 299 16.89 -4.12 10.08
C GLU A 299 16.75 -5.40 9.24
N SER A 300 15.50 -5.87 9.04
CA SER A 300 15.15 -7.04 8.23
C SER A 300 15.67 -6.94 6.78
N SER A 301 15.58 -5.76 6.18
CA SER A 301 16.02 -5.52 4.81
C SER A 301 17.55 -5.56 4.69
N LEU A 302 18.32 -5.25 5.75
CA LEU A 302 19.80 -5.13 5.69
C LEU A 302 20.35 -6.49 5.86
N ASN A 303 19.77 -7.25 6.79
CA ASN A 303 20.04 -8.65 6.91
C ASN A 303 19.77 -9.37 5.57
N THR A 304 18.69 -9.05 4.86
CA THR A 304 18.43 -9.60 3.52
C THR A 304 19.50 -9.19 2.49
N CYS A 305 19.89 -7.90 2.42
CA CYS A 305 20.93 -7.45 1.50
C CYS A 305 22.31 -8.03 1.84
N MET A 306 22.65 -8.10 3.13
CA MET A 306 23.87 -8.72 3.65
C MET A 306 23.90 -10.21 3.33
N GLU A 307 22.78 -10.93 3.47
CA GLU A 307 22.64 -12.33 3.06
C GLU A 307 22.94 -12.54 1.58
N ARG A 308 22.36 -11.71 0.71
CA ARG A 308 22.63 -11.77 -0.73
C ARG A 308 24.10 -11.50 -1.06
N PHE A 309 24.69 -10.50 -0.39
CA PHE A 309 26.12 -10.22 -0.52
C PHE A 309 26.98 -11.42 -0.08
N ARG A 310 26.67 -12.05 1.06
CA ARG A 310 27.34 -13.28 1.54
C ARG A 310 27.20 -14.45 0.57
N ASN A 311 26.09 -14.51 -0.16
CA ASN A 311 25.82 -15.51 -1.20
C ASN A 311 26.46 -15.17 -2.56
N GLY A 312 27.27 -14.12 -2.65
CA GLY A 312 28.05 -13.77 -3.84
C GLY A 312 27.46 -12.67 -4.72
N GLU A 313 26.34 -12.06 -4.34
CA GLU A 313 25.75 -10.92 -5.06
C GLU A 313 26.46 -9.61 -4.69
N THR A 314 27.65 -9.39 -5.27
CA THR A 314 28.54 -8.26 -4.94
C THR A 314 28.03 -6.89 -5.42
N ASP A 315 27.06 -6.88 -6.34
CA ASP A 315 26.39 -5.67 -6.85
C ASP A 315 25.63 -4.92 -5.75
N GLN A 316 25.28 -5.59 -4.65
CA GLN A 316 24.61 -4.99 -3.50
C GLN A 316 25.54 -4.14 -2.62
N LEU A 317 26.86 -4.30 -2.71
CA LEU A 317 27.81 -3.72 -1.76
C LEU A 317 27.74 -2.19 -1.71
N SER A 318 27.67 -1.53 -2.87
CA SER A 318 27.59 -0.06 -2.94
C SER A 318 26.32 0.47 -2.25
N GLY A 319 25.19 -0.23 -2.46
CA GLY A 319 23.93 0.02 -1.77
C GLY A 319 24.08 -0.14 -0.27
N ILE A 320 24.60 -1.27 0.19
CA ILE A 320 24.82 -1.56 1.61
C ILE A 320 25.66 -0.46 2.27
N LEU A 321 26.82 -0.10 1.71
CA LEU A 321 27.69 0.93 2.28
C LEU A 321 26.99 2.29 2.38
N SER A 322 26.23 2.68 1.36
CA SER A 322 25.46 3.93 1.39
C SER A 322 24.38 3.95 2.48
N ILE A 323 23.72 2.81 2.71
CA ILE A 323 22.73 2.64 3.78
C ILE A 323 23.41 2.86 5.13
N LEU A 324 24.51 2.15 5.36
CA LEU A 324 25.25 2.19 6.63
C LEU A 324 25.75 3.60 6.93
N ALA A 325 26.24 4.33 5.92
CA ALA A 325 26.70 5.71 6.03
C ALA A 325 25.59 6.72 6.36
N ASN A 326 24.31 6.42 6.10
CA ASN A 326 23.20 7.36 6.26
C ASN A 326 22.40 7.19 7.57
N ALA A 327 22.78 6.24 8.43
CA ALA A 327 22.20 6.10 9.76
C ALA A 327 22.37 7.37 10.61
N HIS A 328 21.35 7.75 11.37
CA HIS A 328 21.34 9.00 12.14
C HIS A 328 20.74 8.89 13.53
N GLU A 329 19.82 7.95 13.79
CA GLU A 329 19.37 7.65 15.14
C GLU A 329 20.42 6.81 15.89
N ARG A 330 20.51 6.96 17.21
CA ARG A 330 21.65 6.45 18.00
C ARG A 330 21.77 4.93 17.94
N GLU A 331 20.64 4.25 17.95
CA GLU A 331 20.48 2.80 17.83
C GLU A 331 20.92 2.33 16.44
N GLN A 332 20.51 3.05 15.39
CA GLN A 332 20.88 2.75 14.01
C GLN A 332 22.38 2.90 13.76
N VAL A 333 23.03 3.87 14.42
CA VAL A 333 24.49 4.06 14.31
C VAL A 333 25.23 2.86 14.88
N VAL A 334 24.78 2.29 16.00
CA VAL A 334 25.35 1.05 16.56
C VAL A 334 25.19 -0.10 15.56
N LEU A 335 23.97 -0.29 15.04
CA LEU A 335 23.70 -1.32 14.03
C LEU A 335 24.58 -1.15 12.79
N SER A 336 24.75 0.08 12.30
CA SER A 336 25.61 0.37 11.15
C SER A 336 27.07 -0.01 11.39
N LEU A 337 27.60 0.27 12.59
CA LEU A 337 28.97 -0.10 12.94
C LEU A 337 29.12 -1.63 13.03
N GLN A 338 28.17 -2.34 13.64
CA GLN A 338 28.20 -3.80 13.69
C GLN A 338 28.18 -4.42 12.29
N LYS A 339 27.39 -3.85 11.38
CA LYS A 339 27.28 -4.34 10.00
C LYS A 339 28.50 -3.98 9.15
N LEU A 340 29.12 -2.82 9.38
CA LEU A 340 30.44 -2.51 8.80
C LEU A 340 31.52 -3.49 9.28
N GLN A 341 31.52 -3.87 10.56
CA GLN A 341 32.42 -4.90 11.08
C GLN A 341 32.17 -6.25 10.38
N GLU A 342 30.91 -6.67 10.22
CA GLU A 342 30.56 -7.89 9.48
C GLU A 342 31.11 -7.85 8.04
N LEU A 343 31.04 -6.70 7.36
CA LEU A 343 31.65 -6.54 6.03
C LEU A 343 33.19 -6.64 6.04
N CYS A 344 33.86 -6.20 7.11
CA CYS A 344 35.31 -6.44 7.28
C CYS A 344 35.62 -7.94 7.33
N GLU A 345 34.82 -8.71 8.07
CA GLU A 345 34.96 -10.16 8.21
C GLU A 345 34.73 -10.89 6.87
N HIS A 346 33.92 -10.32 5.99
CA HIS A 346 33.72 -10.79 4.62
C HIS A 346 34.72 -10.26 3.58
N GLY A 347 35.76 -9.54 4.03
CA GLY A 347 36.88 -9.14 3.16
C GLY A 347 36.61 -7.97 2.22
N VAL A 348 35.63 -7.11 2.55
CA VAL A 348 35.41 -5.86 1.81
C VAL A 348 36.62 -4.93 1.94
N ALA A 349 37.03 -4.28 0.84
CA ALA A 349 38.21 -3.44 0.78
C ALA A 349 38.27 -2.39 1.93
N PRO A 350 39.39 -2.28 2.66
CA PRO A 350 39.55 -1.36 3.79
C PRO A 350 39.21 0.10 3.48
N ASP A 351 39.56 0.60 2.30
CA ASP A 351 39.27 1.99 1.90
C ASP A 351 37.77 2.29 1.87
N LEU A 352 36.97 1.35 1.37
CA LEU A 352 35.51 1.50 1.28
C LEU A 352 34.88 1.49 2.67
N ILE A 353 35.34 0.58 3.54
CA ILE A 353 34.89 0.52 4.93
C ILE A 353 35.23 1.82 5.66
N TRP A 354 36.48 2.27 5.54
CA TRP A 354 36.96 3.47 6.22
C TRP A 354 36.22 4.72 5.75
N GLN A 355 36.04 4.88 4.43
CA GLN A 355 35.24 5.98 3.87
C GLN A 355 33.82 5.98 4.43
N THR A 356 33.15 4.83 4.42
CA THR A 356 31.77 4.68 4.90
C THR A 356 31.65 5.03 6.39
N ARG A 357 32.60 4.59 7.21
CA ARG A 357 32.69 4.92 8.63
C ARG A 357 32.88 6.43 8.85
N ARG A 358 33.72 7.09 8.06
CA ARG A 358 33.95 8.56 8.15
C ARG A 358 32.67 9.33 7.82
N GLU A 359 31.93 8.91 6.80
CA GLU A 359 30.64 9.52 6.44
C GLU A 359 29.61 9.36 7.56
N LEU A 360 29.50 8.17 8.14
CA LEU A 360 28.63 7.90 9.28
C LEU A 360 28.97 8.79 10.48
N ALA A 361 30.26 8.88 10.83
CA ALA A 361 30.74 9.71 11.95
C ALA A 361 30.47 11.21 11.72
N ALA A 362 30.71 11.70 10.51
CA ALA A 362 30.44 13.10 10.16
C ALA A 362 28.94 13.44 10.24
N ARG A 363 28.06 12.55 9.76
CA ARG A 363 26.59 12.73 9.88
C ARG A 363 26.13 12.74 11.33
N HIS A 364 26.57 11.75 12.11
CA HIS A 364 26.18 11.59 13.50
C HIS A 364 26.61 12.80 14.35
N ARG A 365 27.82 13.33 14.13
CA ARG A 365 28.30 14.53 14.85
C ARG A 365 27.44 15.76 14.58
N GLU A 366 27.05 15.98 13.33
CA GLU A 366 26.34 17.20 12.92
C GLU A 366 24.80 17.10 13.10
N ASN A 367 24.27 15.96 13.59
CA ASN A 367 22.83 15.66 13.63
C ASN A 367 22.14 15.95 12.28
N ARG A 368 22.87 15.79 11.16
CA ARG A 368 22.42 16.26 9.84
C ARG A 368 21.17 15.55 9.36
N GLY A 369 20.89 14.34 9.83
CA GLY A 369 19.72 13.53 9.45
C GLY A 369 18.38 14.26 9.59
N LYS A 370 18.27 15.20 10.54
CA LYS A 370 17.03 15.99 10.80
C LYS A 370 16.99 17.34 10.07
N SER A 371 17.99 17.68 9.24
CA SER A 371 18.13 18.99 8.61
C SER A 371 18.02 18.94 7.08
N ARG A 372 17.63 20.06 6.45
CA ARG A 372 17.71 20.24 4.99
C ARG A 372 19.13 20.07 4.41
N ARG A 373 20.16 20.05 5.25
CA ARG A 373 21.57 19.83 4.86
C ARG A 373 21.98 18.35 4.85
N ALA A 374 21.08 17.42 5.20
CA ALA A 374 21.32 15.97 5.14
C ALA A 374 21.86 15.48 3.79
N ARG A 375 21.46 16.15 2.70
CA ARG A 375 21.75 15.74 1.32
C ARG A 375 23.05 16.35 0.74
N ARG A 376 23.79 17.17 1.51
CA ARG A 376 25.03 17.80 1.01
C ARG A 376 26.23 16.86 1.20
N PRO A 377 27.10 16.68 0.18
CA PRO A 377 28.36 15.97 0.33
C PRO A 377 29.20 16.56 1.47
N PHE A 378 29.95 15.72 2.17
CA PHE A 378 30.94 16.21 3.12
C PHE A 378 32.15 16.75 2.35
N ASN A 379 32.64 17.92 2.75
CA ASN A 379 33.93 18.39 2.29
C ASN A 379 35.05 17.64 3.02
N GLU A 380 36.27 17.65 2.48
CA GLU A 380 37.41 16.98 3.09
C GLU A 380 37.66 17.42 4.54
N ALA A 381 37.41 18.69 4.88
CA ALA A 381 37.56 19.18 6.24
C ALA A 381 36.60 18.52 7.25
N ALA A 382 35.37 18.18 6.84
CA ALA A 382 34.43 17.44 7.68
C ALA A 382 34.84 15.97 7.81
N MET A 383 35.34 15.37 6.73
CA MET A 383 35.84 13.99 6.73
C MET A 383 37.11 13.84 7.58
N ALA A 384 38.05 14.78 7.49
CA ALA A 384 39.27 14.80 8.31
C ALA A 384 38.98 14.96 9.80
N LYS A 385 37.92 15.70 10.15
CA LYS A 385 37.45 15.80 11.54
C LYS A 385 36.85 14.50 12.07
N ALA A 386 36.29 13.64 11.21
CA ALA A 386 35.77 12.34 11.59
C ALA A 386 36.90 11.36 11.99
N ASP A 387 38.11 11.56 11.45
CA ASP A 387 39.30 10.77 11.80
C ASP A 387 39.87 11.15 13.17
N LEU A 388 39.69 12.41 13.58
CA LEU A 388 40.29 12.98 14.80
C LEU A 388 39.40 12.85 16.04
N TYR A 389 38.08 12.75 15.87
CA TYR A 389 37.12 12.88 16.98
C TYR A 389 36.08 11.75 16.95
N TRP A 390 36.36 10.65 17.65
CA TRP A 390 35.44 9.53 17.83
C TRP A 390 34.44 9.86 18.96
N HIS A 391 33.46 10.72 18.69
CA HIS A 391 32.45 11.12 19.68
C HIS A 391 31.10 10.51 19.34
N TRP A 392 31.04 9.17 19.31
CA TRP A 392 29.78 8.47 19.25
C TRP A 392 28.93 8.75 20.49
N LYS A 393 27.62 8.82 20.31
CA LYS A 393 26.63 9.06 21.37
C LYS A 393 25.65 7.90 21.37
N PHE A 394 26.15 6.73 21.75
CA PHE A 394 25.35 5.51 21.78
C PHE A 394 24.33 5.52 22.94
N PRO A 395 23.24 4.74 22.83
CA PRO A 395 22.41 4.38 23.98
C PRO A 395 23.26 3.63 25.03
N ASN A 396 22.96 3.82 26.32
CA ASN A 396 23.81 3.29 27.40
C ASN A 396 23.94 1.75 27.38
N ASP A 397 22.86 1.07 26.99
CA ASP A 397 22.75 -0.39 26.88
C ASP A 397 23.46 -0.96 25.65
N LEU A 398 23.57 -0.17 24.57
CA LEU A 398 24.22 -0.59 23.31
C LEU A 398 25.66 -0.04 23.14
N ALA A 399 26.10 0.85 24.03
CA ALA A 399 27.41 1.49 23.95
C ALA A 399 28.59 0.51 23.89
N PRO A 400 28.64 -0.60 24.67
CA PRO A 400 29.74 -1.56 24.58
C PRO A 400 29.86 -2.16 23.17
N GLN A 401 28.73 -2.50 22.55
CA GLN A 401 28.67 -3.13 21.22
C GLN A 401 29.10 -2.14 20.13
N GLY A 402 28.66 -0.88 20.23
CA GLY A 402 29.05 0.16 19.28
C GLY A 402 30.56 0.47 19.31
N TRP A 403 31.14 0.55 20.52
CA TRP A 403 32.59 0.77 20.67
C TRP A 403 33.42 -0.42 20.20
N GLU A 404 33.01 -1.64 20.53
CA GLU A 404 33.70 -2.85 20.08
C GLU A 404 33.74 -2.94 18.56
N ALA A 405 32.61 -2.70 17.89
CA ALA A 405 32.52 -2.72 16.44
C ALA A 405 33.42 -1.67 15.78
N ASP A 406 33.40 -0.42 16.27
CA ASP A 406 34.26 0.66 15.73
C ASP A 406 35.75 0.35 15.91
N LEU A 407 36.16 -0.20 17.06
CA LEU A 407 37.56 -0.60 17.30
C LEU A 407 38.02 -1.70 16.34
N LYS A 408 37.18 -2.71 16.09
CA LYS A 408 37.47 -3.78 15.13
C LYS A 408 37.58 -3.25 13.70
N ILE A 409 36.70 -2.33 13.29
CA ILE A 409 36.78 -1.63 12.01
C ILE A 409 38.11 -0.88 11.89
N CYS A 410 38.48 -0.14 12.92
CA CYS A 410 39.72 0.64 12.93
C CYS A 410 40.95 -0.26 12.82
N HIS A 411 40.98 -1.37 13.57
CA HIS A 411 42.07 -2.35 13.47
C HIS A 411 42.19 -2.92 12.06
N TYR A 412 41.06 -3.30 11.46
CA TYR A 412 41.01 -3.81 10.08
C TYR A 412 41.54 -2.80 9.06
N CYS A 413 41.16 -1.52 9.21
CA CYS A 413 41.57 -0.46 8.27
C CYS A 413 42.98 0.09 8.52
N HIS A 414 43.56 -0.14 9.70
CA HIS A 414 44.81 0.47 10.14
C HIS A 414 46.01 0.14 9.26
N GLN A 415 46.07 -1.07 8.69
CA GLN A 415 47.20 -1.49 7.86
C GLN A 415 47.17 -0.93 6.43
N ALA A 416 46.00 -0.50 5.96
CA ALA A 416 45.78 -0.09 4.57
C ALA A 416 45.54 1.41 4.38
N VAL A 417 44.92 2.09 5.36
CA VAL A 417 44.33 3.44 5.15
C VAL A 417 44.85 4.50 6.14
N LEU A 418 45.34 4.09 7.32
CA LEU A 418 45.86 5.01 8.33
C LEU A 418 47.40 5.11 8.19
N PRO A 419 47.98 6.30 7.91
CA PRO A 419 49.43 6.42 7.86
C PRO A 419 50.03 6.07 9.23
N PRO A 420 51.21 5.42 9.28
CA PRO A 420 51.89 5.18 10.54
C PRO A 420 52.14 6.53 11.20
N ARG A 421 51.54 6.76 12.37
CA ARG A 421 51.93 7.89 13.20
C ARG A 421 53.37 7.65 13.63
N THR A 422 54.31 8.37 13.03
CA THR A 422 55.65 8.53 13.60
C THR A 422 55.47 9.05 15.02
N MET A 423 55.98 8.28 15.98
CA MET A 423 56.00 8.62 17.41
C MET A 423 56.67 9.97 17.66
#